data_AF-A0A2T6D5P7-F1
#
_entry.id   AF-A0A2T6D5P7-F1
#
_cell.length_a   1.000
_cell.length_b   1.000
_cell.length_c   1.000
_cell.angle_alpha   90.00
_cell.angle_beta   90.00
_cell.angle_gamma   90.00
#
_symmetry.space_group_name_H-M   'P 1'
#
loop_
_entity.id
_entity.type
_entity.pdbx_description
1 polymer ?
#
loop_
_entity_poly.entity_id
_entity_poly.type
_entity_poly.pdbx_seq_one_letter_code
_entity_poly.pdbx_strand_id
1 'polypeptide(L)'
;MSRLTSWLAPLPFLVAATLATAAPASAPAMPAFPGAEGFGAKTPGGRGGRVLFVTNLNDSGPGSLRAACEAAGPRIVVFRVSGTIALRKPITVREPFLTIAGQTAPGDGICLRDDTLMIATHDVVVRFLRSRLGSESGRESDCIDFVHGARNSIIDHCSATWSVDECLSLSGDVQDCTVQWCLIGESLNASTHHKGSHGFGSLSRANGAISWHHNLWIHNNARNPRLGDNYGKPPFPTFDVRNNVIYNYGGTGTGLTQGNLRVNYVGNYIRRGPDSKAKTPISIGDKSNLQFYIRDNVFEGDAARTADNRGFFQALELDGVRQVFLKDDPFPAAAVTTWPAVEALQRVLADVGATRPKRDAVDARLVAHVRERTGRIIDSQADVGGWPELISLPAPKDSDQDGMPDDWEVAHGLDPAAAADGNGDRDQDGYTNIEEYLNSLAASAVPSAGAA
;
A
#
# COMPACT_ATOMS: atom_id res chain seq x y z
N MET A 1 19.97 -53.33 79.25
CA MET A 1 19.80 -53.26 77.78
C MET A 1 18.53 -52.49 77.48
N SER A 2 18.63 -51.17 77.29
CA SER A 2 17.53 -50.33 76.82
C SER A 2 18.10 -49.41 75.74
N ARG A 3 17.54 -49.45 74.54
CA ARG A 3 17.82 -48.48 73.46
C ARG A 3 16.51 -47.79 73.12
N LEU A 4 16.45 -46.50 73.47
CA LEU A 4 15.42 -45.55 73.07
C LEU A 4 15.59 -45.24 71.58
N THR A 5 14.54 -45.46 70.79
CA THR A 5 14.43 -45.01 69.40
C THR A 5 13.54 -43.76 69.35
N SER A 6 14.15 -42.62 69.03
CA SER A 6 13.50 -41.34 68.77
C SER A 6 12.86 -41.33 67.38
N TRP A 7 11.57 -41.02 67.31
CA TRP A 7 10.85 -40.76 66.07
C TRP A 7 10.82 -39.25 65.80
N LEU A 8 11.49 -38.81 64.74
CA LEU A 8 11.42 -37.44 64.20
C LEU A 8 10.15 -37.30 63.34
N ALA A 9 9.27 -36.38 63.70
CA ALA A 9 8.13 -35.98 62.88
C ALA A 9 8.59 -34.99 61.78
N PRO A 10 8.03 -35.05 60.55
CA PRO A 10 8.40 -34.13 59.48
C PRO A 10 7.68 -32.77 59.66
N LEU A 11 8.42 -31.67 59.46
CA LEU A 11 7.86 -30.32 59.34
C LEU A 11 7.05 -30.17 58.04
N PRO A 12 5.90 -29.47 58.05
CA PRO A 12 5.17 -29.16 56.83
C PRO A 12 5.88 -28.05 56.04
N PHE A 13 6.25 -28.36 54.79
CA PHE A 13 6.67 -27.36 53.81
C PHE A 13 5.47 -26.50 53.40
N LEU A 14 5.47 -25.23 53.79
CA LEU A 14 4.57 -24.20 53.25
C LEU A 14 5.03 -23.84 51.84
N VAL A 15 4.32 -24.34 50.82
CA VAL A 15 4.47 -23.88 49.44
C VAL A 15 3.76 -22.53 49.33
N ALA A 16 4.55 -21.45 49.27
CA ALA A 16 4.03 -20.13 48.92
C ALA A 16 3.63 -20.15 47.44
N ALA A 17 2.33 -20.22 47.16
CA ALA A 17 1.80 -20.04 45.81
C ALA A 17 1.98 -18.57 45.41
N THR A 18 3.00 -18.30 44.58
CA THR A 18 3.12 -17.02 43.88
C THR A 18 2.01 -16.95 42.83
N LEU A 19 0.97 -16.16 43.12
CA LEU A 19 0.00 -15.73 42.11
C LEU A 19 0.77 -14.92 41.06
N ALA A 20 1.11 -15.56 39.94
CA ALA A 20 1.56 -14.88 38.75
C ALA A 20 0.41 -13.99 38.27
N THR A 21 0.50 -12.68 38.49
CA THR A 21 -0.39 -11.72 37.87
C THR A 21 -0.13 -11.78 36.37
N ALA A 22 -1.00 -12.47 35.64
CA ALA A 22 -1.02 -12.40 34.19
C ALA A 22 -1.09 -10.91 33.81
N ALA A 23 -0.09 -10.42 33.09
CA ALA A 23 -0.16 -9.10 32.49
C ALA A 23 -1.46 -9.04 31.68
N PRO A 24 -2.25 -7.95 31.78
CA PRO A 24 -3.46 -7.82 30.97
C PRO A 24 -3.06 -8.04 29.51
N ALA A 25 -3.73 -8.97 28.84
CA ALA A 25 -3.59 -9.13 27.40
C ALA A 25 -3.85 -7.74 26.79
N SER A 26 -2.87 -7.18 26.09
CA SER A 26 -3.07 -5.91 25.39
C SER A 26 -4.28 -6.09 24.48
N ALA A 27 -5.27 -5.20 24.60
CA ALA A 27 -6.38 -5.17 23.66
C ALA A 27 -5.81 -5.25 22.23
N PRO A 28 -6.42 -6.03 21.32
CA PRO A 28 -5.95 -6.14 19.95
C PRO A 28 -5.84 -4.73 19.37
N ALA A 29 -4.64 -4.37 18.91
CA ALA A 29 -4.38 -3.02 18.42
C ALA A 29 -5.27 -2.72 17.21
N MET A 30 -6.07 -1.66 17.32
CA MET A 30 -7.03 -1.21 16.32
C MET A 30 -6.35 -0.93 14.96
N PRO A 31 -6.88 -1.45 13.83
CA PRO A 31 -6.39 -1.12 12.50
C PRO A 31 -6.56 0.36 12.13
N ALA A 32 -5.80 0.84 11.16
CA ALA A 32 -5.89 2.20 10.62
C ALA A 32 -7.31 2.52 10.11
N PHE A 33 -7.94 1.52 9.50
CA PHE A 33 -9.33 1.48 9.06
C PHE A 33 -9.74 0.01 8.89
N PRO A 34 -11.04 -0.34 8.87
CA PRO A 34 -11.50 -1.69 8.58
C PRO A 34 -10.93 -2.21 7.25
N GLY A 35 -10.19 -3.32 7.30
CA GLY A 35 -9.50 -3.91 6.15
C GLY A 35 -8.07 -3.44 5.90
N ALA A 36 -7.49 -2.61 6.79
CA ALA A 36 -6.05 -2.35 6.79
C ALA A 36 -5.29 -3.58 7.30
N GLU A 37 -4.37 -4.11 6.49
CA GLU A 37 -3.55 -5.28 6.83
C GLU A 37 -2.05 -5.00 6.59
N GLY A 38 -1.17 -5.93 6.94
CA GLY A 38 0.27 -5.76 6.76
C GLY A 38 0.96 -4.88 7.82
N PHE A 39 2.24 -4.56 7.60
CA PHE A 39 3.07 -3.90 8.62
C PHE A 39 2.62 -2.46 8.97
N GLY A 40 1.95 -1.78 8.04
CA GLY A 40 1.35 -0.45 8.25
C GLY A 40 -0.10 -0.49 8.73
N ALA A 41 -0.66 -1.68 9.00
CA ALA A 41 -2.08 -1.84 9.33
C ALA A 41 -2.56 -1.05 10.54
N LYS A 42 -1.66 -0.73 11.48
CA LYS A 42 -1.99 -0.14 12.78
C LYS A 42 -1.73 1.36 12.84
N THR A 43 -1.47 1.98 11.70
CA THR A 43 -1.22 3.41 11.61
C THR A 43 -2.44 4.21 12.06
N PRO A 44 -2.33 5.09 13.07
CA PRO A 44 -3.45 5.91 13.51
C PRO A 44 -3.83 7.00 12.51
N GLY A 45 -2.94 7.34 11.57
CA GLY A 45 -3.17 8.42 10.63
C GLY A 45 -3.47 9.74 11.35
N GLY A 46 -4.47 10.46 10.86
CA GLY A 46 -4.95 11.71 11.44
C GLY A 46 -5.99 11.59 12.56
N ARG A 47 -6.26 10.38 13.09
CA ARG A 47 -7.28 10.13 14.13
C ARG A 47 -7.22 11.12 15.28
N GLY A 48 -8.37 11.69 15.66
CA GLY A 48 -8.48 12.70 16.72
C GLY A 48 -7.86 14.06 16.35
N GLY A 49 -7.44 14.23 15.10
CA GLY A 49 -6.81 15.44 14.59
C GLY A 49 -7.78 16.49 14.11
N ARG A 50 -7.24 17.53 13.47
CA ARG A 50 -8.03 18.59 12.83
C ARG A 50 -8.48 18.15 11.45
N VAL A 51 -9.67 18.57 11.06
CA VAL A 51 -10.16 18.38 9.69
C VAL A 51 -9.72 19.56 8.83
N LEU A 52 -9.06 19.26 7.72
CA LEU A 52 -8.57 20.25 6.76
C LEU A 52 -9.22 20.00 5.40
N PHE A 53 -9.85 21.04 4.85
CA PHE A 53 -10.56 20.95 3.59
C PHE A 53 -9.70 21.36 2.39
N VAL A 54 -9.66 20.50 1.38
CA VAL A 54 -9.21 20.87 0.03
C VAL A 54 -10.39 21.46 -0.72
N THR A 55 -10.31 22.75 -1.04
CA THR A 55 -11.40 23.53 -1.64
C THR A 55 -11.05 24.10 -3.01
N ASN A 56 -9.84 23.86 -3.50
CA ASN A 56 -9.41 24.25 -4.85
C ASN A 56 -8.34 23.31 -5.40
N LEU A 57 -8.13 23.39 -6.72
CA LEU A 57 -7.18 22.55 -7.47
C LEU A 57 -5.82 23.24 -7.70
N ASN A 58 -5.54 24.33 -6.99
CA ASN A 58 -4.27 25.03 -7.15
C ASN A 58 -3.13 24.18 -6.57
N ASP A 59 -1.92 24.29 -7.16
CA ASP A 59 -0.71 23.63 -6.66
C ASP A 59 -0.36 23.99 -5.21
N SER A 60 -0.67 25.22 -4.77
CA SER A 60 -0.33 25.72 -3.45
C SER A 60 -1.26 26.86 -2.99
N GLY A 61 -1.12 27.24 -1.73
CA GLY A 61 -1.92 28.30 -1.08
C GLY A 61 -3.07 27.76 -0.24
N PRO A 62 -3.79 28.62 0.48
CA PRO A 62 -4.93 28.22 1.31
C PRO A 62 -5.96 27.38 0.53
N GLY A 63 -6.46 26.30 1.14
CA GLY A 63 -7.43 25.39 0.53
C GLY A 63 -6.87 24.42 -0.51
N SER A 64 -5.56 24.45 -0.80
CA SER A 64 -4.90 23.45 -1.66
C SER A 64 -4.59 22.15 -0.90
N LEU A 65 -4.48 21.04 -1.64
CA LEU A 65 -4.00 19.76 -1.07
C LEU A 65 -2.62 19.92 -0.43
N ARG A 66 -1.71 20.66 -1.07
CA ARG A 66 -0.38 20.91 -0.53
C ARG A 66 -0.42 21.55 0.85
N ALA A 67 -1.22 22.60 1.02
CA ALA A 67 -1.35 23.29 2.30
C ALA A 67 -1.88 22.36 3.40
N ALA A 68 -2.80 21.44 3.07
CA ALA A 68 -3.32 20.46 4.02
C ALA A 68 -2.27 19.37 4.37
N CYS A 69 -1.57 18.85 3.37
CA CYS A 69 -0.52 17.83 3.54
C CYS A 69 0.69 18.35 4.33
N GLU A 70 1.09 19.60 4.13
CA GLU A 70 2.27 20.21 4.76
C GLU A 70 1.95 20.91 6.10
N ALA A 71 0.67 20.94 6.53
CA ALA A 71 0.27 21.51 7.82
C ALA A 71 0.79 20.69 9.01
N ALA A 72 1.14 21.38 10.10
CA ALA A 72 1.61 20.74 11.32
C ALA A 72 0.49 20.07 12.12
N GLY A 73 0.86 19.05 12.90
CA GLY A 73 0.00 18.34 13.85
C GLY A 73 -0.96 17.31 13.22
N PRO A 74 -1.65 16.51 14.04
CA PRO A 74 -2.57 15.48 13.56
C PRO A 74 -3.72 16.07 12.74
N ARG A 75 -3.98 15.48 11.57
CA ARG A 75 -4.97 16.01 10.63
C ARG A 75 -5.56 14.98 9.67
N ILE A 76 -6.83 15.18 9.35
CA ILE A 76 -7.58 14.44 8.33
C ILE A 76 -7.89 15.41 7.19
N VAL A 77 -7.51 15.03 5.97
CA VAL A 77 -7.72 15.83 4.77
C VAL A 77 -8.95 15.34 4.03
N VAL A 78 -9.94 16.22 3.92
CA VAL A 78 -11.24 15.99 3.26
C VAL A 78 -11.34 16.87 2.01
N PHE A 79 -11.85 16.32 0.92
CA PHE A 79 -11.96 17.02 -0.36
C PHE A 79 -13.37 17.58 -0.56
N ARG A 80 -13.47 18.89 -0.83
CA ARG A 80 -14.72 19.57 -1.24
C ARG A 80 -14.72 19.92 -2.74
N VAL A 81 -13.71 19.47 -3.47
CA VAL A 81 -13.58 19.61 -4.92
C VAL A 81 -13.05 18.33 -5.52
N SER A 82 -13.37 18.10 -6.78
CA SER A 82 -12.82 17.03 -7.61
C SER A 82 -12.09 17.64 -8.80
N GLY A 83 -11.19 16.88 -9.42
CA GLY A 83 -10.40 17.36 -10.54
C GLY A 83 -8.94 16.92 -10.52
N THR A 84 -8.18 17.47 -11.47
CA THR A 84 -6.75 17.22 -11.60
C THR A 84 -5.95 18.39 -11.06
N ILE A 85 -5.08 18.13 -10.08
CA ILE A 85 -4.13 19.10 -9.50
C ILE A 85 -2.80 18.94 -10.24
N ALA A 86 -2.41 19.97 -11.00
CA ALA A 86 -1.11 20.03 -11.67
C ALA A 86 -0.04 20.52 -10.69
N LEU A 87 0.90 19.65 -10.31
CA LEU A 87 1.93 19.96 -9.33
C LEU A 87 3.13 20.66 -9.98
N ARG A 88 3.56 21.76 -9.38
CA ARG A 88 4.76 22.49 -9.83
C ARG A 88 6.05 21.91 -9.26
N LYS A 89 5.96 21.32 -8.07
CA LYS A 89 7.02 20.68 -7.29
C LYS A 89 6.44 19.50 -6.47
N PRO A 90 7.25 18.59 -5.91
CA PRO A 90 6.72 17.51 -5.08
C PRO A 90 5.93 18.04 -3.89
N ILE A 91 4.83 17.38 -3.50
CA ILE A 91 4.24 17.55 -2.17
C ILE A 91 5.00 16.62 -1.23
N THR A 92 5.71 17.16 -0.24
CA THR A 92 6.46 16.34 0.73
C THR A 92 5.81 16.39 2.10
N VAL A 93 5.18 15.29 2.49
CA VAL A 93 4.60 15.10 3.83
C VAL A 93 5.74 14.86 4.82
N ARG A 94 6.06 15.88 5.61
CA ARG A 94 7.06 15.83 6.69
C ARG A 94 6.44 15.78 8.09
N GLU A 95 5.22 16.29 8.21
CA GLU A 95 4.46 16.33 9.45
C GLU A 95 3.69 15.02 9.63
N PRO A 96 3.90 14.28 10.75
CA PRO A 96 3.29 12.97 10.98
C PRO A 96 1.78 13.07 11.27
N PHE A 97 1.14 11.92 11.48
CA PHE A 97 -0.27 11.81 11.86
C PHE A 97 -1.22 12.44 10.82
N LEU A 98 -1.19 11.90 9.60
CA LEU A 98 -1.95 12.41 8.46
C LEU A 98 -2.85 11.32 7.88
N THR A 99 -4.12 11.63 7.68
CA THR A 99 -5.00 10.84 6.79
C THR A 99 -5.35 11.68 5.55
N ILE A 100 -5.06 11.19 4.35
CA ILE A 100 -5.55 11.75 3.08
C ILE A 100 -6.70 10.88 2.59
N ALA A 101 -7.93 11.38 2.67
CA ALA A 101 -9.14 10.63 2.39
C ALA A 101 -9.69 10.95 0.98
N GLY A 102 -9.06 10.43 -0.07
CA GLY A 102 -9.45 10.68 -1.47
C GLY A 102 -10.89 10.29 -1.81
N GLN A 103 -11.48 9.34 -1.07
CA GLN A 103 -12.86 8.90 -1.24
C GLN A 103 -13.90 9.98 -0.90
N THR A 104 -13.50 11.05 -0.22
CA THR A 104 -14.39 12.18 0.12
C THR A 104 -14.59 13.17 -1.03
N ALA A 105 -13.73 13.13 -2.05
CA ALA A 105 -13.86 14.04 -3.18
C ALA A 105 -15.23 13.85 -3.86
N PRO A 106 -15.95 14.94 -4.18
CA PRO A 106 -17.23 14.82 -4.88
C PRO A 106 -17.02 14.33 -6.33
N GLY A 107 -18.11 13.99 -7.02
CA GLY A 107 -18.07 13.65 -8.46
C GLY A 107 -17.11 12.50 -8.79
N ASP A 108 -16.16 12.73 -9.68
CA ASP A 108 -15.25 11.70 -10.21
C ASP A 108 -13.95 11.50 -9.38
N GLY A 109 -13.73 12.29 -8.34
CA GLY A 109 -12.58 12.19 -7.45
C GLY A 109 -11.42 13.12 -7.78
N ILE A 110 -10.26 12.86 -7.20
CA ILE A 110 -9.07 13.71 -7.30
C ILE A 110 -7.90 12.98 -7.99
N CYS A 111 -7.14 13.71 -8.81
CA CYS A 111 -5.92 13.23 -9.46
C CYS A 111 -4.78 14.23 -9.29
N LEU A 112 -3.57 13.75 -9.06
CA LEU A 112 -2.33 14.51 -9.16
C LEU A 112 -1.68 14.29 -10.52
N ARG A 113 -0.96 15.28 -11.02
CA ARG A 113 -0.08 15.14 -12.18
C ARG A 113 1.18 15.97 -12.07
N ASP A 114 2.11 15.74 -12.98
CA ASP A 114 3.36 16.45 -13.22
C ASP A 114 4.45 16.25 -12.15
N ASP A 115 4.12 15.97 -10.89
CA ASP A 115 5.10 15.77 -9.80
C ASP A 115 4.63 14.76 -8.74
N THR A 116 5.51 14.46 -7.79
CA THR A 116 5.38 13.36 -6.82
C THR A 116 4.64 13.76 -5.54
N LEU A 117 3.85 12.83 -4.99
CA LEU A 117 3.47 12.83 -3.58
C LEU A 117 4.48 12.00 -2.78
N MET A 118 5.26 12.66 -1.91
CA MET A 118 6.31 12.01 -1.10
C MET A 118 5.90 11.94 0.37
N ILE A 119 5.92 10.74 0.93
CA ILE A 119 5.74 10.50 2.35
C ILE A 119 7.11 10.34 3.00
N ALA A 120 7.52 11.32 3.81
CA ALA A 120 8.86 11.44 4.40
C ALA A 120 8.83 11.41 5.93
N THR A 121 7.79 10.82 6.52
CA THR A 121 7.49 10.85 7.95
C THR A 121 6.65 9.64 8.35
N HIS A 122 6.15 9.62 9.58
CA HIS A 122 5.44 8.49 10.13
C HIS A 122 3.95 8.72 10.38
N ASP A 123 3.24 7.61 10.55
CA ASP A 123 1.83 7.57 10.87
C ASP A 123 0.96 8.25 9.80
N VAL A 124 1.15 7.86 8.54
CA VAL A 124 0.43 8.42 7.39
C VAL A 124 -0.47 7.37 6.72
N VAL A 125 -1.72 7.73 6.48
CA VAL A 125 -2.72 6.97 5.72
C VAL A 125 -3.04 7.74 4.45
N VAL A 126 -2.95 7.09 3.29
CA VAL A 126 -3.39 7.64 1.99
C VAL A 126 -4.36 6.67 1.34
N ARG A 127 -5.58 7.12 1.03
CA ARG A 127 -6.61 6.27 0.42
C ARG A 127 -7.24 6.92 -0.80
N PHE A 128 -7.55 6.10 -1.82
CA PHE A 128 -8.36 6.48 -2.99
C PHE A 128 -7.87 7.72 -3.76
N LEU A 129 -6.55 7.95 -3.76
CA LEU A 129 -5.91 9.02 -4.51
C LEU A 129 -5.41 8.50 -5.86
N ARG A 130 -5.55 9.31 -6.92
CA ARG A 130 -4.86 9.06 -8.19
C ARG A 130 -3.64 9.96 -8.30
N SER A 131 -2.56 9.41 -8.82
CA SER A 131 -1.43 10.17 -9.30
C SER A 131 -1.07 9.64 -10.69
N ARG A 132 -1.21 10.51 -11.68
CA ARG A 132 -0.95 10.23 -13.10
C ARG A 132 0.11 11.22 -13.55
N LEU A 133 1.38 10.88 -13.40
CA LEU A 133 2.48 11.85 -13.49
C LEU A 133 2.55 12.50 -14.89
N GLY A 134 2.58 11.68 -15.94
CA GLY A 134 2.83 12.09 -17.31
C GLY A 134 4.25 12.64 -17.52
N SER A 135 4.57 12.96 -18.77
CA SER A 135 5.89 13.48 -19.16
C SER A 135 5.95 15.00 -19.39
N GLU A 136 4.83 15.73 -19.21
CA GLU A 136 4.75 17.15 -19.55
C GLU A 136 5.68 18.04 -18.72
N SER A 137 5.99 17.64 -17.48
CA SER A 137 6.94 18.35 -16.63
C SER A 137 8.40 18.20 -17.06
N GLY A 138 8.69 17.21 -17.90
CA GLY A 138 10.05 16.82 -18.30
C GLY A 138 10.88 16.23 -17.15
N ARG A 139 10.29 15.98 -15.98
CA ARG A 139 10.99 15.41 -14.82
C ARG A 139 11.01 13.89 -14.87
N GLU A 140 12.09 13.32 -14.37
CA GLU A 140 12.20 11.90 -14.05
C GLU A 140 11.74 11.72 -12.61
N SER A 141 10.47 11.40 -12.41
CA SER A 141 9.89 11.34 -11.08
C SER A 141 8.93 10.17 -10.98
N ASP A 142 8.63 9.83 -9.72
CA ASP A 142 7.63 8.84 -9.36
C ASP A 142 6.27 9.49 -9.12
N CYS A 143 5.18 8.72 -9.18
CA CYS A 143 3.85 9.26 -8.86
C CYS A 143 3.70 9.44 -7.34
N ILE A 144 4.04 8.40 -6.57
CA ILE A 144 3.86 8.34 -5.12
C ILE A 144 5.03 7.57 -4.50
N ASP A 145 5.67 8.16 -3.48
CA ASP A 145 6.82 7.57 -2.80
C ASP A 145 6.69 7.52 -1.29
N PHE A 146 7.13 6.42 -0.70
CA PHE A 146 7.73 6.46 0.63
C PHE A 146 9.23 6.78 0.51
N VAL A 147 9.68 7.84 1.15
CA VAL A 147 11.10 8.23 1.15
C VAL A 147 11.70 8.13 2.55
N HIS A 148 12.99 8.42 2.68
CA HIS A 148 13.71 8.42 3.95
C HIS A 148 12.91 9.09 5.09
N GLY A 149 12.72 8.36 6.19
CA GLY A 149 11.92 8.78 7.35
C GLY A 149 10.52 8.16 7.39
N ALA A 150 10.06 7.57 6.28
CA ALA A 150 8.76 6.91 6.19
C ALA A 150 8.68 5.69 7.10
N ARG A 151 7.71 5.69 8.01
CA ARG A 151 7.39 4.49 8.80
C ARG A 151 5.96 4.44 9.30
N ASN A 152 5.49 3.27 9.72
CA ASN A 152 4.13 3.08 10.23
C ASN A 152 3.12 3.77 9.30
N SER A 153 3.13 3.43 8.01
CA SER A 153 2.30 4.16 7.03
C SER A 153 1.68 3.21 6.01
N ILE A 154 0.51 3.58 5.51
CA ILE A 154 -0.26 2.75 4.58
C ILE A 154 -0.77 3.57 3.40
N ILE A 155 -0.55 3.03 2.20
CA ILE A 155 -1.17 3.50 0.96
C ILE A 155 -2.15 2.41 0.51
N ASP A 156 -3.43 2.75 0.45
CA ASP A 156 -4.54 1.84 0.15
C ASP A 156 -5.36 2.36 -1.01
N HIS A 157 -5.75 1.49 -1.94
CA HIS A 157 -6.64 1.83 -3.06
C HIS A 157 -6.19 3.09 -3.86
N CYS A 158 -4.89 3.30 -4.05
CA CYS A 158 -4.39 4.39 -4.88
C CYS A 158 -4.07 3.91 -6.29
N SER A 159 -4.12 4.81 -7.27
CA SER A 159 -3.71 4.52 -8.65
C SER A 159 -2.52 5.39 -9.04
N ALA A 160 -1.42 4.76 -9.43
CA ALA A 160 -0.17 5.39 -9.83
C ALA A 160 0.16 4.98 -11.27
N THR A 161 0.11 5.93 -12.22
CA THR A 161 0.39 5.64 -13.63
C THR A 161 1.19 6.72 -14.35
N TRP A 162 1.78 6.35 -15.49
CA TRP A 162 2.43 7.29 -16.40
C TRP A 162 3.64 8.03 -15.80
N SER A 163 4.35 7.38 -14.87
CA SER A 163 5.64 7.88 -14.38
C SER A 163 6.74 7.76 -15.41
N VAL A 164 7.77 8.60 -15.27
CA VAL A 164 8.99 8.57 -16.09
C VAL A 164 10.10 7.71 -15.45
N ASP A 165 10.18 7.64 -14.11
CA ASP A 165 11.10 6.75 -13.39
C ASP A 165 10.36 5.49 -12.89
N GLU A 166 9.70 5.54 -11.73
CA GLU A 166 8.82 4.47 -11.24
C GLU A 166 7.39 4.94 -10.91
N CYS A 167 6.37 4.07 -10.98
CA CYS A 167 5.01 4.46 -10.64
C CYS A 167 4.82 4.68 -9.13
N LEU A 168 5.03 3.66 -8.30
CA LEU A 168 4.84 3.76 -6.85
C LEU A 168 5.98 3.05 -6.15
N SER A 169 6.82 3.79 -5.44
CA SER A 169 8.06 3.25 -4.88
C SER A 169 8.21 3.51 -3.39
N LEU A 170 9.23 2.85 -2.84
CA LEU A 170 9.79 3.17 -1.55
C LEU A 170 11.31 3.06 -1.59
N SER A 171 12.00 4.07 -1.06
CA SER A 171 13.46 4.07 -1.02
C SER A 171 14.03 4.86 0.16
N GLY A 172 15.11 4.32 0.74
CA GLY A 172 15.82 4.94 1.86
C GLY A 172 15.53 4.23 3.18
N ASP A 173 15.58 5.00 4.26
CA ASP A 173 15.24 4.51 5.60
C ASP A 173 13.72 4.44 5.75
N VAL A 174 13.16 3.35 5.23
CA VAL A 174 11.73 3.05 5.21
C VAL A 174 11.49 1.75 5.98
N GLN A 175 10.47 1.73 6.83
CA GLN A 175 10.11 0.56 7.63
C GLN A 175 8.64 0.56 8.05
N ASP A 176 8.06 -0.59 8.31
CA ASP A 176 6.70 -0.73 8.84
C ASP A 176 5.63 -0.07 7.95
N CYS A 177 5.81 -0.17 6.64
CA CYS A 177 4.88 0.38 5.65
C CYS A 177 4.09 -0.70 4.92
N THR A 178 2.91 -0.35 4.44
CA THR A 178 2.08 -1.22 3.59
C THR A 178 1.59 -0.49 2.35
N VAL A 179 1.66 -1.18 1.21
CA VAL A 179 0.95 -0.79 -0.01
C VAL A 179 -0.05 -1.90 -0.33
N GLN A 180 -1.33 -1.56 -0.31
CA GLN A 180 -2.41 -2.51 -0.53
C GLN A 180 -3.43 -2.02 -1.55
N TRP A 181 -4.00 -2.95 -2.32
CA TRP A 181 -5.08 -2.67 -3.28
C TRP A 181 -4.78 -1.54 -4.28
N CYS A 182 -3.51 -1.26 -4.56
CA CYS A 182 -3.10 -0.19 -5.45
C CYS A 182 -2.93 -0.66 -6.90
N LEU A 183 -3.29 0.19 -7.85
CA LEU A 183 -3.04 -0.02 -9.28
C LEU A 183 -1.77 0.74 -9.66
N ILE A 184 -0.77 0.03 -10.20
CA ILE A 184 0.57 0.55 -10.47
C ILE A 184 0.94 0.19 -11.91
N GLY A 185 0.89 1.13 -12.85
CA GLY A 185 1.03 0.72 -14.24
C GLY A 185 1.17 1.80 -15.30
N GLU A 186 1.41 1.36 -16.53
CA GLU A 186 1.68 2.22 -17.68
C GLU A 186 2.78 3.25 -17.40
N SER A 187 3.86 2.84 -16.72
CA SER A 187 5.10 3.62 -16.71
C SER A 187 5.57 3.91 -18.14
N LEU A 188 6.05 5.13 -18.38
CA LEU A 188 6.39 5.63 -19.70
C LEU A 188 7.77 5.11 -20.10
N ASN A 189 7.82 4.18 -21.05
CA ASN A 189 9.01 3.39 -21.30
C ASN A 189 10.08 4.16 -22.07
N ALA A 190 9.88 4.50 -23.34
CA ALA A 190 10.82 5.32 -24.12
C ALA A 190 10.45 6.81 -24.04
N SER A 191 10.50 7.36 -22.83
CA SER A 191 10.12 8.75 -22.55
C SER A 191 11.33 9.65 -22.27
N THR A 192 11.20 10.62 -21.37
CA THR A 192 12.21 11.66 -21.09
C THR A 192 13.34 11.23 -20.14
N HIS A 193 13.46 9.95 -19.79
CA HIS A 193 14.48 9.48 -18.87
C HIS A 193 15.89 9.44 -19.52
N HIS A 194 16.90 10.03 -18.86
CA HIS A 194 18.29 10.11 -19.28
C HIS A 194 18.98 8.76 -19.51
N LYS A 195 18.47 7.67 -18.92
CA LYS A 195 18.99 6.30 -19.11
C LYS A 195 18.41 5.63 -20.36
N GLY A 196 17.58 6.32 -21.13
CA GLY A 196 16.80 5.74 -22.23
C GLY A 196 15.55 5.05 -21.70
N SER A 197 15.24 3.85 -22.19
CA SER A 197 14.00 3.16 -21.82
C SER A 197 13.93 2.83 -20.33
N HIS A 198 12.91 3.36 -19.63
CA HIS A 198 12.77 3.27 -18.17
C HIS A 198 11.32 3.11 -17.67
N GLY A 199 10.49 2.28 -18.31
CA GLY A 199 9.11 2.08 -17.87
C GLY A 199 9.03 1.13 -16.67
N PHE A 200 9.21 1.60 -15.44
CA PHE A 200 9.24 0.74 -14.25
C PHE A 200 8.07 0.94 -13.28
N GLY A 201 7.65 -0.17 -12.64
CA GLY A 201 6.50 -0.18 -11.73
C GLY A 201 6.81 0.37 -10.34
N SER A 202 7.71 -0.30 -9.62
CA SER A 202 8.01 -0.02 -8.22
C SER A 202 9.45 -0.41 -7.85
N LEU A 203 10.21 0.55 -7.33
CA LEU A 203 11.42 0.28 -6.57
C LEU A 203 11.03 0.10 -5.10
N SER A 204 11.43 -0.99 -4.47
CA SER A 204 11.11 -1.28 -3.07
C SER A 204 12.38 -1.55 -2.27
N ARG A 205 13.06 -0.48 -1.86
CA ARG A 205 14.26 -0.51 -1.03
C ARG A 205 14.01 0.01 0.38
N ALA A 206 14.25 -0.83 1.37
CA ALA A 206 13.90 -0.54 2.76
C ALA A 206 14.99 -0.98 3.74
N ASN A 207 14.86 -0.51 4.98
CA ASN A 207 15.62 -0.97 6.14
C ASN A 207 14.78 -1.88 7.05
N GLY A 208 13.47 -1.67 7.11
CA GLY A 208 12.56 -2.47 7.93
C GLY A 208 11.55 -3.29 7.15
N ALA A 209 10.50 -3.69 7.84
CA ALA A 209 9.50 -4.61 7.31
C ALA A 209 8.50 -3.91 6.40
N ILE A 210 8.12 -4.52 5.28
CA ILE A 210 7.25 -3.91 4.26
C ILE A 210 6.25 -4.93 3.73
N SER A 211 4.98 -4.56 3.63
CA SER A 211 3.93 -5.37 3.01
C SER A 211 3.53 -4.81 1.66
N TRP A 212 3.44 -5.69 0.66
CA TRP A 212 2.84 -5.43 -0.65
C TRP A 212 1.78 -6.50 -0.89
N HIS A 213 0.49 -6.16 -0.84
CA HIS A 213 -0.55 -7.15 -1.08
C HIS A 213 -1.77 -6.63 -1.86
N HIS A 214 -2.40 -7.52 -2.63
CA HIS A 214 -3.58 -7.20 -3.45
C HIS A 214 -3.38 -6.06 -4.46
N ASN A 215 -2.14 -5.75 -4.84
CA ASN A 215 -1.85 -4.73 -5.83
C ASN A 215 -1.92 -5.30 -7.25
N LEU A 216 -2.12 -4.43 -8.24
CA LEU A 216 -2.01 -4.73 -9.66
C LEU A 216 -0.83 -3.97 -10.26
N TRP A 217 0.20 -4.69 -10.70
CA TRP A 217 1.21 -4.14 -11.61
C TRP A 217 0.84 -4.44 -13.06
N ILE A 218 0.80 -3.43 -13.92
CA ILE A 218 0.33 -3.58 -15.30
C ILE A 218 1.11 -2.72 -16.31
N HIS A 219 1.46 -3.29 -17.46
CA HIS A 219 2.06 -2.57 -18.60
C HIS A 219 3.35 -1.81 -18.25
N ASN A 220 4.16 -2.36 -17.34
CA ASN A 220 5.49 -1.85 -17.02
C ASN A 220 6.56 -2.74 -17.64
N ASN A 221 7.67 -2.18 -18.09
CA ASN A 221 8.78 -2.96 -18.62
C ASN A 221 9.48 -3.83 -17.56
N ALA A 222 9.66 -3.32 -16.33
CA ALA A 222 10.29 -4.05 -15.23
C ALA A 222 9.89 -3.53 -13.84
N ARG A 223 10.53 -4.09 -12.79
CA ARG A 223 10.39 -3.72 -11.38
C ARG A 223 8.94 -3.84 -10.89
N ASN A 224 8.35 -5.05 -10.96
CA ASN A 224 6.97 -5.30 -10.51
C ASN A 224 6.89 -6.27 -9.31
N PRO A 225 7.29 -5.87 -8.09
CA PRO A 225 8.23 -4.81 -7.73
C PRO A 225 9.70 -5.26 -7.91
N ARG A 226 10.65 -4.33 -7.75
CA ARG A 226 12.07 -4.63 -7.50
C ARG A 226 12.36 -4.54 -6.00
N LEU A 227 12.60 -5.68 -5.34
CA LEU A 227 12.89 -5.70 -3.91
C LEU A 227 14.38 -5.48 -3.64
N GLY A 228 14.71 -4.71 -2.60
CA GLY A 228 16.10 -4.53 -2.20
C GLY A 228 16.29 -4.00 -0.80
N ASP A 229 17.51 -4.13 -0.29
CA ASP A 229 17.91 -3.46 0.94
C ASP A 229 18.26 -2.00 0.62
N ASN A 230 18.51 -1.22 1.67
CA ASN A 230 19.03 0.14 1.53
C ASN A 230 20.55 0.14 1.26
N TYR A 231 20.95 -0.47 0.14
CA TYR A 231 22.33 -0.49 -0.37
C TYR A 231 23.34 -1.05 0.63
N GLY A 232 23.00 -2.21 1.21
CA GLY A 232 23.85 -2.91 2.19
C GLY A 232 23.89 -2.29 3.60
N LYS A 233 23.10 -1.24 3.88
CA LYS A 233 22.99 -0.66 5.22
C LYS A 233 22.01 -1.48 6.08
N PRO A 234 22.44 -2.09 7.19
CA PRO A 234 21.52 -2.74 8.13
C PRO A 234 20.69 -1.71 8.92
N PRO A 235 19.54 -2.09 9.52
CA PRO A 235 18.94 -3.43 9.47
C PRO A 235 18.46 -3.79 8.05
N PHE A 236 18.32 -5.10 7.82
CA PHE A 236 17.94 -5.67 6.53
C PHE A 236 16.45 -6.00 6.49
N PRO A 237 15.75 -5.67 5.38
CA PRO A 237 14.30 -5.69 5.34
C PRO A 237 13.72 -7.11 5.30
N THR A 238 12.48 -7.21 5.78
CA THR A 238 11.58 -8.33 5.50
C THR A 238 10.46 -7.83 4.61
N PHE A 239 10.29 -8.41 3.43
CA PHE A 239 9.18 -8.13 2.54
C PHE A 239 8.12 -9.21 2.65
N ASP A 240 6.86 -8.81 2.83
CA ASP A 240 5.70 -9.69 2.74
C ASP A 240 4.91 -9.33 1.49
N VAL A 241 5.05 -10.16 0.45
CA VAL A 241 4.51 -9.92 -0.90
C VAL A 241 3.46 -10.98 -1.21
N ARG A 242 2.18 -10.61 -1.10
CA ARG A 242 1.08 -11.57 -1.14
C ARG A 242 -0.06 -11.20 -2.06
N ASN A 243 -0.61 -12.17 -2.79
CA ASN A 243 -1.84 -12.00 -3.58
C ASN A 243 -1.87 -10.78 -4.52
N ASN A 244 -0.71 -10.37 -5.01
CA ASN A 244 -0.63 -9.35 -6.04
C ASN A 244 -0.84 -9.96 -7.43
N VAL A 245 -1.28 -9.13 -8.37
CA VAL A 245 -1.39 -9.46 -9.79
C VAL A 245 -0.32 -8.70 -10.56
N ILE A 246 0.40 -9.40 -11.44
CA ILE A 246 1.38 -8.80 -12.35
C ILE A 246 0.98 -9.17 -13.76
N TYR A 247 0.70 -8.17 -14.60
CA TYR A 247 0.22 -8.36 -15.96
C TYR A 247 1.04 -7.58 -17.00
N ASN A 248 1.30 -8.22 -18.14
CA ASN A 248 1.96 -7.63 -19.32
C ASN A 248 3.26 -6.88 -18.99
N TYR A 249 4.09 -7.48 -18.15
CA TYR A 249 5.42 -6.95 -17.86
C TYR A 249 6.33 -7.13 -19.08
N GLY A 250 7.30 -6.25 -19.32
CA GLY A 250 8.19 -6.32 -20.48
C GLY A 250 9.40 -7.25 -20.30
N GLY A 251 10.58 -6.64 -20.12
CA GLY A 251 11.88 -7.32 -19.96
C GLY A 251 12.02 -8.13 -18.67
N THR A 252 11.29 -7.75 -17.60
CA THR A 252 11.34 -8.44 -16.30
C THR A 252 9.95 -8.39 -15.64
N GLY A 253 9.50 -9.49 -15.03
CA GLY A 253 8.30 -9.50 -14.19
C GLY A 253 8.54 -8.79 -12.86
N THR A 254 8.61 -9.58 -11.79
CA THR A 254 9.25 -9.16 -10.55
C THR A 254 10.77 -9.17 -10.76
N GLY A 255 11.52 -8.23 -10.18
CA GLY A 255 12.97 -8.42 -10.06
C GLY A 255 13.85 -7.26 -10.49
N LEU A 256 15.10 -7.63 -10.79
CA LEU A 256 16.31 -6.91 -10.34
C LEU A 256 16.43 -6.90 -8.81
N THR A 257 15.87 -7.92 -8.17
CA THR A 257 15.91 -8.10 -6.73
C THR A 257 17.35 -8.33 -6.29
N GLN A 258 17.80 -7.59 -5.27
CA GLN A 258 19.20 -7.65 -4.84
C GLN A 258 19.42 -7.16 -3.41
N GLY A 259 20.55 -7.56 -2.81
CA GLY A 259 20.94 -7.18 -1.46
C GLY A 259 20.71 -8.30 -0.44
N ASN A 260 20.57 -7.94 0.84
CA ASN A 260 20.32 -8.87 1.94
C ASN A 260 18.84 -8.80 2.35
N LEU A 261 18.04 -9.79 1.96
CA LEU A 261 16.58 -9.73 2.11
C LEU A 261 16.01 -11.00 2.73
N ARG A 262 14.90 -10.84 3.45
CA ARG A 262 13.94 -11.92 3.75
C ARG A 262 12.64 -11.61 3.02
N VAL A 263 12.08 -12.59 2.32
CA VAL A 263 10.88 -12.38 1.49
C VAL A 263 9.90 -13.52 1.68
N ASN A 264 8.68 -13.21 2.10
CA ASN A 264 7.52 -14.07 1.89
C ASN A 264 6.90 -13.68 0.55
N TYR A 265 6.85 -14.60 -0.41
CA TYR A 265 6.26 -14.38 -1.74
C TYR A 265 5.17 -15.43 -1.97
N VAL A 266 3.92 -15.09 -1.62
CA VAL A 266 2.84 -16.07 -1.43
C VAL A 266 1.61 -15.73 -2.25
N GLY A 267 1.07 -16.69 -3.00
CA GLY A 267 -0.24 -16.53 -3.62
C GLY A 267 -0.33 -15.45 -4.72
N ASN A 268 0.79 -14.99 -5.27
CA ASN A 268 0.78 -13.97 -6.34
C ASN A 268 0.38 -14.60 -7.68
N TYR A 269 -0.31 -13.81 -8.52
CA TYR A 269 -0.76 -14.23 -9.85
C TYR A 269 0.02 -13.47 -10.94
N ILE A 270 0.88 -14.17 -11.67
CA ILE A 270 1.67 -13.60 -12.74
C ILE A 270 1.08 -14.03 -14.08
N ARG A 271 0.62 -13.05 -14.87
CA ARG A 271 0.04 -13.24 -16.19
C ARG A 271 0.89 -12.52 -17.25
N ARG A 272 1.28 -13.25 -18.28
CA ARG A 272 1.94 -12.65 -19.46
C ARG A 272 0.91 -11.90 -20.30
N GLY A 273 1.34 -10.79 -20.91
CA GLY A 273 0.56 -10.07 -21.92
C GLY A 273 1.32 -9.93 -23.24
N PRO A 274 0.79 -9.12 -24.18
CA PRO A 274 1.36 -8.94 -25.52
C PRO A 274 2.85 -8.55 -25.56
N ASP A 275 3.33 -7.76 -24.60
CA ASP A 275 4.71 -7.27 -24.52
C ASP A 275 5.63 -8.12 -23.64
N SER A 276 5.11 -9.21 -23.06
CA SER A 276 5.90 -10.02 -22.15
C SER A 276 7.02 -10.79 -22.82
N LYS A 277 8.25 -10.37 -22.51
CA LYS A 277 9.50 -10.95 -23.01
C LYS A 277 10.19 -11.83 -21.98
N ALA A 278 10.19 -11.45 -20.70
CA ALA A 278 10.87 -12.22 -19.65
C ALA A 278 10.31 -13.64 -19.52
N LYS A 279 11.16 -14.67 -19.52
CA LYS A 279 10.74 -16.09 -19.42
C LYS A 279 10.49 -16.55 -17.98
N THR A 280 11.12 -15.90 -17.02
CA THR A 280 11.01 -16.21 -15.59
C THR A 280 10.43 -15.01 -14.83
N PRO A 281 9.55 -15.23 -13.85
CA PRO A 281 8.95 -14.14 -13.09
C PRO A 281 9.92 -13.29 -12.29
N ILE A 282 10.97 -13.88 -11.68
CA ILE A 282 11.89 -13.20 -10.76
C ILE A 282 13.30 -13.17 -11.34
N SER A 283 13.85 -11.97 -11.56
CA SER A 283 15.26 -11.78 -11.97
C SER A 283 16.12 -11.25 -10.81
N ILE A 284 17.35 -11.74 -10.70
CA ILE A 284 18.32 -11.34 -9.66
C ILE A 284 19.30 -10.33 -10.26
N GLY A 285 19.48 -9.19 -9.59
CA GLY A 285 20.22 -8.06 -10.15
C GLY A 285 21.75 -8.16 -10.01
N ASP A 286 22.24 -8.58 -8.85
CA ASP A 286 23.67 -8.62 -8.51
C ASP A 286 23.91 -9.61 -7.35
N LYS A 287 25.16 -9.76 -6.90
CA LYS A 287 25.56 -10.54 -5.71
C LYS A 287 24.75 -10.13 -4.49
N SER A 288 24.08 -11.10 -3.89
CA SER A 288 23.00 -10.92 -2.93
C SER A 288 22.90 -12.11 -1.96
N ASN A 289 22.20 -11.89 -0.85
CA ASN A 289 21.78 -12.94 0.08
C ASN A 289 20.26 -12.86 0.22
N LEU A 290 19.56 -13.60 -0.64
CA LEU A 290 18.13 -13.54 -0.79
C LEU A 290 17.48 -14.75 -0.13
N GLN A 291 16.85 -14.56 1.03
CA GLN A 291 16.14 -15.63 1.72
C GLN A 291 14.65 -15.57 1.37
N PHE A 292 14.12 -16.62 0.75
CA PHE A 292 12.75 -16.64 0.21
C PHE A 292 11.93 -17.79 0.77
N TYR A 293 10.78 -17.46 1.35
CA TYR A 293 9.65 -18.38 1.48
C TYR A 293 8.71 -18.10 0.30
N ILE A 294 8.61 -19.04 -0.65
CA ILE A 294 7.86 -18.86 -1.90
C ILE A 294 6.91 -20.04 -2.12
N ARG A 295 5.60 -19.77 -2.13
CA ARG A 295 4.54 -20.80 -2.22
C ARG A 295 3.27 -20.28 -2.90
N ASP A 296 2.51 -21.19 -3.48
CA ASP A 296 1.15 -20.97 -3.99
C ASP A 296 1.00 -19.87 -5.05
N ASN A 297 2.09 -19.45 -5.68
CA ASN A 297 2.06 -18.48 -6.76
C ASN A 297 1.71 -19.17 -8.08
N VAL A 298 0.94 -18.48 -8.90
CA VAL A 298 0.58 -18.94 -10.25
C VAL A 298 1.37 -18.17 -11.27
N PHE A 299 2.10 -18.90 -12.13
CA PHE A 299 2.64 -18.34 -13.36
C PHE A 299 1.82 -18.86 -14.53
N GLU A 300 0.89 -18.04 -15.00
CA GLU A 300 -0.13 -18.46 -15.95
C GLU A 300 0.50 -18.93 -17.27
N GLY A 301 0.09 -20.10 -17.74
CA GLY A 301 0.65 -20.75 -18.93
C GLY A 301 1.89 -21.60 -18.66
N ASP A 302 2.38 -21.66 -17.41
CA ASP A 302 3.52 -22.49 -17.00
C ASP A 302 3.15 -23.38 -15.80
N ALA A 303 2.60 -24.56 -16.11
CA ALA A 303 2.17 -25.52 -15.10
C ALA A 303 3.33 -26.04 -14.23
N ALA A 304 4.54 -26.17 -14.81
CA ALA A 304 5.70 -26.67 -14.08
C ALA A 304 6.15 -25.69 -13.00
N ARG A 305 6.29 -24.40 -13.34
CA ARG A 305 6.63 -23.35 -12.37
C ARG A 305 5.51 -23.06 -11.39
N THR A 306 4.26 -23.22 -11.80
CA THR A 306 3.10 -23.09 -10.90
C THR A 306 3.08 -24.21 -9.87
N ALA A 307 3.35 -25.46 -10.27
CA ALA A 307 3.46 -26.58 -9.34
C ALA A 307 4.70 -26.49 -8.43
N ASP A 308 5.78 -25.88 -8.93
CA ASP A 308 7.03 -25.70 -8.21
C ASP A 308 7.60 -24.30 -8.40
N ASN A 309 7.26 -23.39 -7.47
CA ASN A 309 7.69 -22.00 -7.54
C ASN A 309 9.21 -21.80 -7.39
N ARG A 310 10.00 -22.85 -7.09
CA ARG A 310 11.47 -22.78 -7.16
C ARG A 310 11.97 -22.39 -8.54
N GLY A 311 11.19 -22.71 -9.58
CA GLY A 311 11.47 -22.33 -10.97
C GLY A 311 11.17 -20.86 -11.31
N PHE A 312 10.72 -20.03 -10.36
CA PHE A 312 10.41 -18.61 -10.62
C PHE A 312 11.64 -17.75 -10.84
N PHE A 313 12.80 -18.15 -10.32
CA PHE A 313 14.03 -17.39 -10.41
C PHE A 313 14.73 -17.64 -11.75
N GLN A 314 15.24 -16.57 -12.37
CA GLN A 314 16.08 -16.65 -13.56
C GLN A 314 17.34 -17.48 -13.30
N ALA A 315 17.96 -17.25 -12.14
CA ALA A 315 19.12 -17.98 -11.66
C ALA A 315 19.10 -18.02 -10.13
N LEU A 316 19.52 -19.14 -9.56
CA LEU A 316 19.72 -19.28 -8.11
C LEU A 316 21.17 -19.02 -7.69
N GLU A 317 22.09 -19.00 -8.66
CA GLU A 317 23.52 -18.85 -8.51
C GLU A 317 24.03 -17.89 -9.59
N LEU A 318 24.97 -17.01 -9.22
CA LEU A 318 25.68 -16.09 -10.11
C LEU A 318 27.17 -16.20 -9.80
N ASP A 319 28.00 -16.39 -10.84
CA ASP A 319 29.45 -16.53 -10.74
C ASP A 319 29.93 -17.57 -9.71
N GLY A 320 29.28 -18.74 -9.64
CA GLY A 320 29.66 -19.78 -8.68
C GLY A 320 29.13 -19.55 -7.26
N VAL A 321 28.42 -18.44 -7.01
CA VAL A 321 27.94 -18.05 -5.68
C VAL A 321 26.43 -18.13 -5.63
N ARG A 322 25.92 -18.90 -4.66
CA ARG A 322 24.48 -19.03 -4.40
C ARG A 322 23.91 -17.69 -3.96
N GLN A 323 22.86 -17.24 -4.65
CA GLN A 323 22.20 -15.95 -4.41
C GLN A 323 20.90 -16.11 -3.63
N VAL A 324 20.16 -17.20 -3.90
CA VAL A 324 18.80 -17.42 -3.37
C VAL A 324 18.76 -18.64 -2.45
N PHE A 325 18.34 -18.43 -1.20
CA PHE A 325 18.19 -19.44 -0.16
C PHE A 325 16.71 -19.62 0.14
N LEU A 326 16.15 -20.73 -0.32
CA LEU A 326 14.75 -21.05 -0.10
C LEU A 326 14.54 -21.54 1.32
N LYS A 327 13.44 -21.13 1.94
CA LYS A 327 13.02 -21.50 3.30
C LYS A 327 11.71 -22.25 3.26
N ASP A 328 11.55 -23.18 4.19
CA ASP A 328 10.35 -24.01 4.31
C ASP A 328 9.23 -23.34 5.11
N ASP A 329 9.59 -22.44 6.02
CA ASP A 329 8.65 -21.66 6.85
C ASP A 329 8.66 -20.18 6.46
N PRO A 330 7.51 -19.48 6.59
CA PRO A 330 7.44 -18.04 6.37
C PRO A 330 8.23 -17.28 7.42
N PHE A 331 8.78 -16.13 7.03
CA PHE A 331 9.35 -15.18 7.98
C PHE A 331 8.23 -14.49 8.77
N PRO A 332 8.49 -14.06 10.02
CA PRO A 332 7.53 -13.29 10.80
C PRO A 332 7.04 -12.06 10.02
N ALA A 333 5.73 -11.94 9.87
CA ALA A 333 5.08 -10.83 9.20
C ALA A 333 3.74 -10.50 9.88
N ALA A 334 3.28 -9.26 9.71
CA ALA A 334 1.93 -8.88 10.08
C ALA A 334 0.90 -9.70 9.30
N ALA A 335 -0.28 -9.92 9.89
CA ALA A 335 -1.34 -10.69 9.26
C ALA A 335 -1.83 -9.99 7.97
N VAL A 336 -2.02 -10.80 6.93
CA VAL A 336 -2.62 -10.42 5.65
C VAL A 336 -3.53 -11.56 5.25
N THR A 337 -4.80 -11.27 5.01
CA THR A 337 -5.74 -12.27 4.50
C THR A 337 -5.23 -12.76 3.16
N THR A 338 -4.98 -14.07 3.08
CA THR A 338 -4.36 -14.69 1.91
C THR A 338 -5.30 -15.68 1.26
N TRP A 339 -5.60 -15.46 -0.01
CA TRP A 339 -6.44 -16.32 -0.85
C TRP A 339 -5.60 -17.17 -1.82
N PRO A 340 -6.15 -18.24 -2.40
CA PRO A 340 -5.57 -18.89 -3.57
C PRO A 340 -5.32 -17.85 -4.68
N ALA A 341 -4.18 -17.93 -5.37
CA ALA A 341 -3.77 -16.92 -6.35
C ALA A 341 -4.82 -16.62 -7.45
N VAL A 342 -5.58 -17.64 -7.88
CA VAL A 342 -6.66 -17.50 -8.87
C VAL A 342 -7.82 -16.68 -8.31
N GLU A 343 -8.16 -16.85 -7.03
CA GLU A 343 -9.20 -16.05 -6.37
C GLU A 343 -8.70 -14.63 -6.11
N ALA A 344 -7.44 -14.49 -5.66
CA ALA A 344 -6.79 -13.20 -5.49
C ALA A 344 -6.86 -12.35 -6.77
N LEU A 345 -6.60 -12.96 -7.95
CA LEU A 345 -6.77 -12.27 -9.22
C LEU A 345 -8.18 -11.66 -9.37
N GLN A 346 -9.23 -12.43 -9.10
CA GLN A 346 -10.60 -11.94 -9.27
C GLN A 346 -10.91 -10.79 -8.32
N ARG A 347 -10.48 -10.91 -7.06
CA ARG A 347 -10.67 -9.87 -6.05
C ARG A 347 -9.93 -8.58 -6.40
N VAL A 348 -8.65 -8.69 -6.78
CA VAL A 348 -7.84 -7.54 -7.24
C VAL A 348 -8.52 -6.87 -8.43
N LEU A 349 -8.96 -7.61 -9.45
CA LEU A 349 -9.64 -7.03 -10.60
C LEU A 349 -11.04 -6.45 -10.30
N ALA A 350 -11.62 -6.73 -9.13
CA ALA A 350 -12.88 -6.12 -8.72
C ALA A 350 -12.64 -4.72 -8.13
N ASP A 351 -11.63 -4.57 -7.27
CA ASP A 351 -11.52 -3.38 -6.41
C ASP A 351 -10.20 -2.61 -6.47
N VAL A 352 -9.18 -3.08 -7.19
CA VAL A 352 -7.86 -2.42 -7.20
C VAL A 352 -7.90 -0.98 -7.74
N GLY A 353 -7.07 -0.11 -7.15
CA GLY A 353 -6.90 1.29 -7.52
C GLY A 353 -7.89 2.22 -6.84
N ALA A 354 -7.89 3.49 -7.25
CA ALA A 354 -8.82 4.50 -6.77
C ALA A 354 -10.21 4.23 -7.33
N THR A 355 -11.01 3.45 -6.61
CA THR A 355 -12.39 3.09 -6.99
C THR A 355 -13.45 4.00 -6.39
N ARG A 356 -13.07 4.89 -5.47
CA ARG A 356 -13.95 5.88 -4.84
C ARG A 356 -13.51 7.31 -5.18
N PRO A 357 -14.44 8.27 -5.29
CA PRO A 357 -15.91 8.07 -5.35
C PRO A 357 -16.37 7.28 -6.57
N LYS A 358 -15.53 7.18 -7.61
CA LYS A 358 -15.83 6.50 -8.87
C LYS A 358 -14.54 5.98 -9.49
N ARG A 359 -14.50 4.76 -10.03
CA ARG A 359 -13.39 4.27 -10.86
C ARG A 359 -13.34 5.04 -12.19
N ASP A 360 -12.20 5.67 -12.51
CA ASP A 360 -12.06 6.46 -13.74
C ASP A 360 -11.86 5.58 -15.00
N ALA A 361 -11.85 6.23 -16.16
CA ALA A 361 -11.72 5.55 -17.45
C ALA A 361 -10.36 4.85 -17.64
N VAL A 362 -9.29 5.33 -17.00
CA VAL A 362 -7.95 4.75 -17.14
C VAL A 362 -7.86 3.47 -16.33
N ASP A 363 -8.27 3.49 -15.05
CA ASP A 363 -8.27 2.30 -14.21
C ASP A 363 -9.23 1.23 -14.76
N ALA A 364 -10.40 1.64 -15.27
CA ALA A 364 -11.34 0.74 -15.92
C ALA A 364 -10.73 0.05 -17.15
N ARG A 365 -10.06 0.82 -18.02
CA ARG A 365 -9.35 0.29 -19.19
C ARG A 365 -8.24 -0.69 -18.80
N LEU A 366 -7.47 -0.38 -17.76
CA LEU A 366 -6.38 -1.24 -17.30
C LEU A 366 -6.87 -2.55 -16.70
N VAL A 367 -7.95 -2.53 -15.90
CA VAL A 367 -8.59 -3.76 -15.43
C VAL A 367 -9.15 -4.58 -16.60
N ALA A 368 -9.77 -3.93 -17.59
CA ALA A 368 -10.26 -4.61 -18.80
C ALA A 368 -9.12 -5.28 -19.57
N HIS A 369 -7.97 -4.62 -19.71
CA HIS A 369 -6.78 -5.20 -20.35
C HIS A 369 -6.32 -6.51 -19.70
N VAL A 370 -6.37 -6.62 -18.36
CA VAL A 370 -6.03 -7.88 -17.69
C VAL A 370 -7.05 -8.98 -18.03
N ARG A 371 -8.35 -8.65 -18.04
CA ARG A 371 -9.44 -9.60 -18.33
C ARG A 371 -9.39 -10.09 -19.78
N GLU A 372 -9.16 -9.18 -20.71
CA GLU A 372 -9.19 -9.42 -22.16
C GLU A 372 -7.84 -9.85 -22.73
N ARG A 373 -6.76 -9.75 -21.93
CA ARG A 373 -5.39 -10.09 -22.33
C ARG A 373 -4.87 -9.18 -23.45
N THR A 374 -5.19 -7.89 -23.35
CA THR A 374 -4.86 -6.85 -24.32
C THR A 374 -3.97 -5.76 -23.68
N GLY A 375 -3.74 -4.67 -24.40
CA GLY A 375 -2.92 -3.54 -23.98
C GLY A 375 -1.46 -3.65 -24.39
N ARG A 376 -0.70 -2.59 -24.10
CA ARG A 376 0.72 -2.48 -24.42
C ARG A 376 1.46 -1.60 -23.42
N ILE A 377 2.78 -1.73 -23.35
CA ILE A 377 3.69 -0.76 -22.77
C ILE A 377 3.69 0.49 -23.67
N ILE A 378 3.65 1.67 -23.06
CA ILE A 378 3.50 2.96 -23.74
C ILE A 378 4.72 3.86 -23.51
N ASP A 379 4.88 4.89 -24.33
CA ASP A 379 6.00 5.83 -24.25
C ASP A 379 5.55 7.24 -23.82
N SER A 380 4.24 7.53 -23.98
CA SER A 380 3.59 8.73 -23.46
C SER A 380 2.16 8.44 -23.03
N GLN A 381 1.67 9.17 -22.02
CA GLN A 381 0.25 9.20 -21.67
C GLN A 381 -0.65 9.57 -22.85
N ALA A 382 -0.14 10.33 -23.84
CA ALA A 382 -0.87 10.67 -25.06
C ALA A 382 -1.20 9.45 -25.93
N ASP A 383 -0.43 8.35 -25.84
CA ASP A 383 -0.65 7.11 -26.58
C ASP A 383 -1.98 6.43 -26.23
N VAL A 384 -2.57 6.81 -25.10
CA VAL A 384 -3.79 6.24 -24.53
C VAL A 384 -4.83 7.31 -24.15
N GLY A 385 -4.68 8.52 -24.69
CA GLY A 385 -5.66 9.61 -24.59
C GLY A 385 -5.36 10.69 -23.54
N GLY A 386 -4.31 10.53 -22.72
CA GLY A 386 -3.94 11.50 -21.69
C GLY A 386 -4.90 11.51 -20.49
N TRP A 387 -4.80 12.56 -19.65
CA TRP A 387 -5.62 12.68 -18.45
C TRP A 387 -7.09 12.81 -18.79
N PRO A 388 -7.97 11.97 -18.20
CA PRO A 388 -9.40 12.17 -18.33
C PRO A 388 -9.83 13.46 -17.64
N GLU A 389 -10.85 14.12 -18.18
CA GLU A 389 -11.57 15.16 -17.46
C GLU A 389 -12.31 14.51 -16.28
N LEU A 390 -12.08 15.03 -15.06
CA LEU A 390 -12.78 14.59 -13.85
C LEU A 390 -13.86 15.60 -13.52
N ILE A 391 -15.12 15.15 -13.58
CA ILE A 391 -16.27 16.02 -13.36
C ILE A 391 -16.46 16.23 -11.85
N SER A 392 -16.50 17.50 -11.43
CA SER A 392 -16.81 17.87 -10.05
C SER A 392 -18.31 18.03 -9.86
N LEU A 393 -18.79 17.55 -8.72
CA LEU A 393 -20.12 17.84 -8.20
C LEU A 393 -19.99 18.79 -7.00
N PRO A 394 -21.08 19.45 -6.57
CA PRO A 394 -21.09 20.17 -5.30
C PRO A 394 -20.72 19.22 -4.16
N ALA A 395 -19.86 19.68 -3.24
CA ALA A 395 -19.64 18.96 -1.99
C ALA A 395 -20.94 18.90 -1.18
N PRO A 396 -21.22 17.79 -0.48
CA PRO A 396 -22.32 17.73 0.48
C PRO A 396 -22.23 18.87 1.49
N LYS A 397 -23.40 19.29 2.00
CA LYS A 397 -23.47 20.30 3.06
C LYS A 397 -22.93 19.71 4.37
N ASP A 398 -22.07 20.48 5.01
CA ASP A 398 -21.38 20.19 6.27
C ASP A 398 -21.33 21.54 7.01
N SER A 399 -22.28 21.72 7.93
CA SER A 399 -22.65 23.02 8.51
C SER A 399 -21.68 23.48 9.59
N ASP A 400 -21.12 22.55 10.37
CA ASP A 400 -20.19 22.82 11.46
C ASP A 400 -18.72 22.60 11.07
N GLN A 401 -18.47 22.08 9.87
CA GLN A 401 -17.16 21.92 9.24
C GLN A 401 -16.28 20.87 9.90
N ASP A 402 -16.90 19.78 10.35
CA ASP A 402 -16.20 18.66 10.97
C ASP A 402 -15.84 17.52 10.01
N GLY A 403 -16.17 17.68 8.72
CA GLY A 403 -15.82 16.73 7.67
C GLY A 403 -16.87 15.66 7.40
N MET A 404 -17.95 15.63 8.16
CA MET A 404 -19.11 14.78 7.93
C MET A 404 -20.26 15.61 7.31
N PRO A 405 -21.02 15.06 6.35
CA PRO A 405 -22.20 15.74 5.83
C PRO A 405 -23.36 15.75 6.84
N ASP A 406 -24.13 16.85 6.88
CA ASP A 406 -25.30 17.01 7.76
C ASP A 406 -26.25 15.80 7.67
N ASP A 407 -26.52 15.32 6.44
CA ASP A 407 -27.44 14.20 6.20
C ASP A 407 -26.89 12.88 6.76
N TRP A 408 -25.57 12.68 6.75
CA TRP A 408 -24.93 11.50 7.32
C TRP A 408 -24.98 11.56 8.85
N GLU A 409 -24.68 12.72 9.44
CA GLU A 409 -24.72 12.94 10.88
C GLU A 409 -26.11 12.66 11.46
N VAL A 410 -27.16 13.25 10.86
CA VAL A 410 -28.55 13.03 11.27
C VAL A 410 -28.92 11.55 11.19
N ALA A 411 -28.48 10.85 10.13
CA ALA A 411 -28.75 9.42 9.97
C ALA A 411 -28.05 8.54 11.02
N HIS A 412 -26.97 9.02 11.66
CA HIS A 412 -26.20 8.30 12.67
C HIS A 412 -26.40 8.85 14.09
N GLY A 413 -27.34 9.79 14.27
CA GLY A 413 -27.72 10.34 15.59
C GLY A 413 -26.75 11.38 16.14
N LEU A 414 -25.98 12.03 15.26
CA LEU A 414 -25.07 13.15 15.58
C LEU A 414 -25.76 14.50 15.35
N ASP A 415 -25.13 15.59 15.81
CA ASP A 415 -25.67 16.95 15.71
C ASP A 415 -24.89 17.77 14.67
N PRO A 416 -25.48 18.07 13.49
CA PRO A 416 -24.82 18.82 12.40
C PRO A 416 -24.36 20.26 12.73
N ALA A 417 -24.57 20.71 13.96
CA ALA A 417 -24.14 22.01 14.46
C ALA A 417 -22.99 21.90 15.48
N ALA A 418 -22.47 20.70 15.75
CA ALA A 418 -21.66 20.39 16.92
C ALA A 418 -20.29 19.74 16.61
N ALA A 419 -19.45 20.40 15.82
CA ALA A 419 -18.15 19.93 15.31
C ALA A 419 -17.16 19.24 16.29
N ALA A 420 -17.39 19.33 17.60
CA ALA A 420 -16.63 18.56 18.58
C ALA A 420 -16.97 17.06 18.56
N ASP A 421 -18.16 16.66 18.08
CA ASP A 421 -18.57 15.27 18.02
C ASP A 421 -17.93 14.50 16.86
N GLY A 422 -17.42 15.16 15.81
CA GLY A 422 -16.62 14.51 14.76
C GLY A 422 -15.41 13.73 15.27
N ASN A 423 -14.77 14.20 16.35
CA ASN A 423 -13.70 13.48 17.05
C ASN A 423 -14.20 12.60 18.22
N GLY A 424 -15.52 12.56 18.46
CA GLY A 424 -16.14 11.61 19.36
C GLY A 424 -16.12 10.18 18.82
N ASP A 425 -16.42 9.22 19.69
CA ASP A 425 -16.49 7.78 19.38
C ASP A 425 -17.82 7.27 19.96
N ARG A 426 -18.88 7.32 19.13
CA ARG A 426 -20.27 7.17 19.59
C ARG A 426 -20.61 5.73 19.99
N ASP A 427 -19.94 4.74 19.40
CA ASP A 427 -20.15 3.31 19.63
C ASP A 427 -18.99 2.63 20.40
N GLN A 428 -17.98 3.40 20.79
CA GLN A 428 -16.89 3.00 21.69
C GLN A 428 -16.01 1.87 21.14
N ASP A 429 -15.86 1.82 19.81
CA ASP A 429 -15.03 0.83 19.12
C ASP A 429 -13.59 1.32 18.86
N GLY A 430 -13.35 2.61 19.08
CA GLY A 430 -12.06 3.29 18.96
C GLY A 430 -11.91 4.16 17.72
N TYR A 431 -12.77 4.05 16.71
CA TYR A 431 -12.80 4.95 15.56
C TYR A 431 -13.54 6.24 15.90
N THR A 432 -13.05 7.38 15.42
CA THR A 432 -13.81 8.64 15.57
C THR A 432 -14.99 8.67 14.61
N ASN A 433 -16.03 9.45 14.90
CA ASN A 433 -17.21 9.59 14.04
C ASN A 433 -16.84 9.98 12.59
N ILE A 434 -15.85 10.88 12.40
CA ILE A 434 -15.35 11.16 11.05
C ILE A 434 -14.71 9.93 10.39
N GLU A 435 -13.98 9.09 11.12
CA GLU A 435 -13.41 7.86 10.55
C GLU A 435 -14.51 6.88 10.15
N GLU A 436 -15.58 6.76 10.93
CA GLU A 436 -16.77 5.98 10.57
C GLU A 436 -17.39 6.48 9.27
N TYR A 437 -17.53 7.80 9.10
CA TYR A 437 -17.95 8.38 7.83
C TYR A 437 -16.99 8.01 6.69
N LEU A 438 -15.68 8.20 6.87
CA LEU A 438 -14.67 7.86 5.86
C LEU A 438 -14.68 6.38 5.49
N ASN A 439 -14.94 5.49 6.45
CA ASN A 439 -15.04 4.05 6.28
C ASN A 439 -16.31 3.66 5.52
N SER A 440 -17.44 4.33 5.80
CA SER A 440 -18.70 4.11 5.09
C SER A 440 -18.61 4.42 3.59
N LEU A 441 -17.82 5.43 3.21
CA LEU A 441 -17.54 5.75 1.80
C LEU A 441 -16.63 4.73 1.12
N ALA A 442 -15.79 4.05 1.91
CA ALA A 442 -14.77 3.13 1.43
C ALA A 442 -15.24 1.68 1.30
N ALA A 443 -16.42 1.33 1.85
CA ALA A 443 -16.93 -0.04 1.90
C ALA A 443 -16.90 -0.68 0.50
N SER A 444 -16.15 -1.79 0.37
CA SER A 444 -16.01 -2.53 -0.88
C SER A 444 -17.33 -3.20 -1.27
N ALA A 445 -17.57 -3.35 -2.58
CA ALA A 445 -18.63 -4.22 -3.08
C ALA A 445 -18.27 -5.72 -2.92
N VAL A 446 -17.03 -6.04 -2.57
CA VAL A 446 -16.56 -7.40 -2.29
C VAL A 446 -16.50 -7.58 -0.76
N PRO A 447 -17.28 -8.50 -0.17
CA PRO A 447 -17.20 -8.77 1.26
C PRO A 447 -15.78 -9.18 1.65
N SER A 448 -15.23 -8.54 2.68
CA SER A 448 -14.07 -9.09 3.39
C SER A 448 -14.51 -10.40 4.06
N ALA A 449 -13.62 -11.40 4.07
CA ALA A 449 -13.82 -12.58 4.88
C ALA A 449 -13.68 -12.14 6.35
N GLY A 450 -14.78 -11.80 7.01
CA GLY A 450 -14.76 -11.35 8.40
C GLY A 450 -15.90 -10.43 8.85
N ALA A 451 -16.74 -9.93 7.94
CA ALA A 451 -17.98 -9.26 8.33
C ALA A 451 -19.13 -10.28 8.47
N ALA A 452 -19.19 -10.93 9.63
CA ALA A 452 -20.36 -11.68 10.10
C ALA A 452 -20.61 -11.34 11.57
#